data_AF-Q71CH7-F1
#
_entry.id   AF-Q71CH7-F1
#
_cell.length_a   1.000
_cell.length_b   1.000
_cell.length_c   1.000
_cell.angle_alpha   90.00
_cell.angle_beta   90.00
_cell.angle_gamma   90.00
#
_symmetry.space_group_name_H-M   'P 1'
#
loop_
_entity.id
_entity.type
_entity.pdbx_description
1 polymer ?
#
loop_
_entity_poly.entity_id
_entity_poly.type
_entity_poly.pdbx_seq_one_letter_code
_entity_poly.pdbx_strand_id
1 'polypeptide(L)' 'MIDIHSHIVFDVDDGPKSREESKALLAESYRQGVRIIVSTSHRRKGMFETPEEKIAENFLQVREIAKEVP' A
#
# COMPACT_ATOMS: atom_id res chain seq x y z
N MET A 1 -3.15 -7.74 14.87
CA MET A 1 -2.94 -8.69 13.76
C MET A 1 -1.80 -8.19 12.87
N ILE A 2 -1.08 -9.09 12.21
CA ILE A 2 -0.06 -8.76 11.19
C ILE A 2 -0.61 -9.22 9.84
N ASP A 3 -0.75 -8.29 8.89
CA ASP A 3 -1.07 -8.59 7.50
C ASP A 3 0.23 -8.64 6.68
N ILE A 4 0.51 -9.79 6.09
CA ILE A 4 1.76 -10.05 5.36
C ILE A 4 1.61 -9.94 3.84
N HIS A 5 0.40 -9.72 3.33
CA HIS A 5 0.15 -9.63 1.89
C HIS A 5 -0.88 -8.56 1.59
N SER A 6 -0.42 -7.42 1.10
CA SER A 6 -1.28 -6.26 0.88
C SER A 6 -0.81 -5.41 -0.31
N HIS A 7 -1.79 -4.88 -1.02
CA HIS A 7 -1.61 -3.92 -2.11
C HIS A 7 -2.05 -2.54 -1.62
N ILE A 8 -1.18 -1.88 -0.86
CA ILE A 8 -1.48 -0.58 -0.22
C ILE A 8 -0.80 0.62 -0.89
N VAL A 9 0.10 0.38 -1.84
CA VAL A 9 0.84 1.45 -2.52
C VAL A 9 0.02 1.92 -3.72
N PHE A 10 -0.23 3.22 -3.81
CA PHE A 10 -1.03 3.77 -4.91
C PHE A 10 -0.26 3.86 -6.23
N ASP A 11 -0.97 3.72 -7.35
CA ASP A 11 -0.49 3.98 -8.71
C ASP A 11 0.73 3.10 -9.11
N VAL A 12 0.78 1.86 -8.62
CA VAL A 12 1.87 0.92 -8.93
C VAL A 12 1.42 -0.46 -9.43
N ASP A 13 0.21 -0.89 -9.09
CA ASP A 13 -0.37 -2.16 -9.51
C ASP A 13 -1.91 -2.07 -9.54
N ASP A 14 -2.61 -3.18 -9.30
CA ASP A 14 -4.06 -3.27 -9.21
C ASP A 14 -4.63 -2.89 -7.83
N GLY A 15 -3.80 -2.37 -6.93
CA GLY A 15 -4.22 -1.76 -5.68
C GLY A 15 -4.81 -0.34 -5.86
N PRO A 16 -4.63 0.53 -4.84
CA PRO A 16 -5.13 1.91 -4.85
C PRO A 16 -4.67 2.72 -6.07
N LYS A 17 -5.54 3.58 -6.58
CA LYS A 17 -5.24 4.54 -7.65
C LYS A 17 -4.79 5.90 -7.13
N SER A 18 -5.06 6.19 -5.86
CA SER A 18 -4.72 7.48 -5.25
C SER A 18 -4.27 7.36 -3.78
N ARG A 19 -3.73 8.45 -3.25
CA ARG A 19 -3.32 8.56 -1.84
C ARG A 19 -4.51 8.39 -0.90
N GLU A 20 -5.66 8.93 -1.29
CA GLU A 20 -6.92 8.86 -0.55
C GLU A 20 -7.43 7.41 -0.47
N GLU A 21 -7.36 6.66 -1.57
CA GLU A 21 -7.71 5.24 -1.58
C GLU A 21 -6.75 4.42 -0.70
N SER A 22 -5.45 4.72 -0.71
CA SER A 22 -4.48 4.09 0.21
C SER A 22 -4.81 4.38 1.66
N LYS A 23 -5.12 5.64 2.00
CA LYS A 23 -5.53 6.05 3.35
C LYS A 23 -6.79 5.32 3.81
N ALA A 24 -7.79 5.23 2.94
CA ALA A 24 -9.04 4.53 3.24
C ALA A 24 -8.79 3.03 3.50
N LEU A 25 -7.95 2.38 2.69
CA LEU A 25 -7.58 0.98 2.86
C LEU A 25 -6.82 0.74 4.19
N LEU A 26 -5.88 1.62 4.54
CA LEU A 26 -5.17 1.55 5.81
C LEU A 26 -6.11 1.75 7.01
N ALA A 27 -7.03 2.72 6.94
CA ALA A 27 -8.01 2.98 8.00
C ALA A 27 -8.94 1.78 8.22
N GLU A 28 -9.39 1.14 7.14
CA GLU A 28 -10.21 -0.06 7.22
C GLU A 28 -9.43 -1.25 7.80
N SER A 29 -8.19 -1.47 7.35
CA SER A 29 -7.32 -2.52 7.90
C SER A 29 -7.07 -2.33 9.40
N TYR A 30 -6.83 -1.08 9.84
CA TYR A 30 -6.68 -0.76 11.25
C TYR A 30 -7.96 -1.01 12.05
N ARG A 31 -9.12 -0.62 11.51
CA ARG A 31 -10.44 -0.88 12.09
C ARG A 31 -10.69 -2.37 12.32
N GLN A 32 -10.17 -3.23 11.44
CA GLN A 32 -10.23 -4.68 11.57
C GLN A 32 -9.21 -5.27 12.59
N GLY A 33 -8.38 -4.44 13.21
CA GLY A 33 -7.41 -4.87 14.23
C GLY A 33 -6.01 -5.21 13.69
N VAL A 34 -5.73 -4.90 12.42
CA VAL A 34 -4.37 -4.97 11.87
C VAL A 34 -3.52 -3.85 12.45
N ARG A 35 -2.28 -4.17 12.83
CA ARG A 35 -1.33 -3.22 13.44
C ARG A 35 0.03 -3.19 12.74
N ILE A 36 0.31 -4.21 11.94
CA ILE A 36 1.51 -4.29 11.12
C ILE A 36 1.05 -4.76 9.74
N ILE A 37 1.44 -4.04 8.70
CA ILE A 37 1.15 -4.36 7.30
C ILE A 37 2.48 -4.45 6.56
N VAL A 38 2.67 -5.53 5.82
CA VAL A 38 3.77 -5.69 4.85
C VAL A 38 3.23 -5.32 3.46
N SER A 39 3.85 -4.32 2.83
CA SER A 39 3.53 -3.98 1.45
C SER A 39 4.12 -5.03 0.51
N THR A 40 3.28 -5.64 -0.33
CA THR A 40 3.67 -6.69 -1.27
C THR A 40 3.12 -6.41 -2.68
N SER A 41 3.22 -5.15 -3.12
CA SER A 41 2.78 -4.74 -4.47
C SER A 41 3.40 -5.59 -5.57
N HIS A 42 2.63 -5.83 -6.64
CA HIS A 42 3.00 -6.79 -7.67
C HIS A 42 4.29 -6.46 -8.40
N ARG A 43 5.13 -7.49 -8.58
CA ARG A 43 6.18 -7.57 -9.61
C ARG A 43 5.85 -8.78 -10.48
N ARG A 44 5.19 -8.53 -11.62
CA ARG A 44 4.72 -9.60 -12.53
C ARG A 44 5.08 -9.26 -13.96
N LYS A 45 6.02 -10.02 -14.53
CA LYS A 45 6.43 -9.90 -15.93
C LYS A 45 5.21 -10.01 -16.87
N GLY A 46 5.11 -9.08 -17.81
CA GLY A 46 4.02 -8.95 -18.79
C GLY A 46 2.73 -8.38 -18.23
N MET A 47 2.70 -7.86 -16.99
CA MET A 47 1.48 -7.33 -16.38
C MET A 47 1.73 -6.15 -15.42
N PHE A 48 2.62 -6.30 -14.44
CA PHE A 48 2.95 -5.29 -13.44
C PHE A 48 4.47 -5.12 -13.38
N GLU A 49 4.97 -4.18 -14.17
CA GLU A 49 6.40 -3.86 -14.33
C GLU A 49 6.70 -2.41 -13.95
N THR A 50 5.95 -1.88 -12.97
CA THR A 50 6.23 -0.55 -12.42
C THR A 50 7.66 -0.49 -11.89
N PRO A 51 8.46 0.56 -12.22
CA PRO A 51 9.83 0.68 -11.76
C PRO A 51 9.95 0.62 -10.23
N GLU A 52 10.95 -0.11 -9.74
CA GLU A 52 11.19 -0.27 -8.30
C GLU A 52 11.35 1.07 -7.58
N GLU A 53 11.99 2.07 -8.22
CA GLU A 53 12.11 3.41 -7.62
C GLU A 53 10.74 4.06 -7.39
N LYS A 54 9.81 3.94 -8.35
CA LYS A 54 8.44 4.48 -8.20
C LYS A 54 7.70 3.78 -7.08
N ILE A 55 7.85 2.46 -6.95
CA ILE A 55 7.20 1.70 -5.88
C ILE A 55 7.77 2.11 -4.51
N ALA A 56 9.09 2.27 -4.40
CA ALA A 56 9.74 2.74 -3.18
C ALA A 56 9.32 4.17 -2.81
N GLU A 57 9.26 5.08 -3.77
CA GLU A 57 8.84 6.47 -3.56
C GLU A 57 7.39 6.55 -3.07
N ASN A 58 6.47 5.87 -3.75
CA ASN A 58 5.05 5.87 -3.35
C ASN A 58 4.85 5.14 -2.02
N PHE A 59 5.62 4.08 -1.75
CA PHE A 59 5.59 3.40 -0.45
C PHE A 59 5.99 4.32 0.70
N LEU A 60 7.02 5.17 0.53
CA LEU A 60 7.39 6.15 1.55
C LEU A 60 6.27 7.15 1.82
N GLN A 61 5.57 7.60 0.77
CA GLN A 61 4.39 8.46 0.93
C GLN A 61 3.26 7.75 1.68
N VAL A 62 2.98 6.48 1.37
CA VAL A 62 1.99 5.68 2.08
C VAL A 62 2.38 5.46 3.55
N ARG A 63 3.68 5.32 3.85
CA ARG A 63 4.17 5.25 5.23
C ARG A 63 3.91 6.55 6.00
N GLU A 64 4.03 7.71 5.36
CA GLU A 64 3.66 8.98 5.99
C GLU A 64 2.14 9.08 6.20
N ILE A 65 1.33 8.71 5.21
CA ILE A 65 -0.14 8.65 5.31
C ILE A 65 -0.58 7.73 6.46
N ALA A 66 0.10 6.61 6.67
CA ALA A 66 -0.21 5.65 7.74
C ALA A 66 -0.10 6.26 9.14
N LYS A 67 0.69 7.34 9.33
CA LYS A 67 0.78 8.05 10.61
C LYS A 67 -0.47 8.88 10.93
N GLU A 68 -1.29 9.17 9.92
CA GLU A 68 -2.54 9.90 10.06
C GLU A 68 -3.75 8.98 10.32
N VAL A 69 -3.53 7.66 10.28
CA VAL A 69 -4.56 6.67 10.60
C VAL A 69 -4.60 6.47 12.13
N PRO A 70 -5.78 6.59 12.78
CA PRO A 70 -5.93 6.41 14.24
C PRO A 70 -5.51 5.03 14.74
#